data_AF-X0ZSZ5-F1
#
_entry.id   AF-X0ZSZ5-F1
#
_cell.length_a   1.000
_cell.length_b   1.000
_cell.length_c   1.000
_cell.angle_alpha   90.00
_cell.angle_beta   90.00
_cell.angle_gamma   90.00
#
_symmetry.space_group_name_H-M   'P 1'
#
loop_
_entity.id
_entity.type
_entity.pdbx_description
1 polymer ?
#
loop_
_entity_poly.entity_id
_entity_poly.type
_entity_poly.pdbx_seq_one_letter_code
_entity_poly.pdbx_strand_id
1 'polypeptide(L)'
;MVTFNNFIVTDGIFSMRGDYAPLDIISNLSKKYDREFPENILLVVDDSHGIGAYGKTGRGTEEYTNAKGVDMLVGTLGKAFGVNGGYVTSNQTIITYLRESAPMYIYSNPISPAV
;
A
#
# COMPACT_ATOMS: atom_id res chain seq x y z
N MET A 1 -23.74 1.59 4.70
CA MET A 1 -22.64 2.22 3.96
C MET A 1 -21.43 2.17 4.88
N VAL A 2 -20.35 1.49 4.48
CA VAL A 2 -19.09 1.49 5.24
C VAL A 2 -18.32 2.72 4.77
N THR A 3 -18.02 3.64 5.68
CA THR A 3 -17.25 4.85 5.39
C THR A 3 -15.86 4.68 6.03
N PHE A 4 -14.82 5.11 5.33
CA PHE A 4 -13.46 5.20 5.87
C PHE A 4 -13.07 6.68 5.79
N ASN A 5 -12.89 7.34 6.93
CA ASN A 5 -12.64 8.78 6.96
C ASN A 5 -11.22 9.15 7.41
N ASN A 6 -10.45 8.20 7.96
CA ASN A 6 -9.13 8.47 8.53
C ASN A 6 -8.05 7.67 7.79
N PHE A 7 -7.33 8.36 6.91
CA PHE A 7 -6.23 7.78 6.14
C PHE A 7 -4.92 8.52 6.39
N ILE A 8 -3.86 7.75 6.55
CA ILE A 8 -2.49 8.22 6.38
C ILE A 8 -2.01 7.63 5.05
N VAL A 9 -1.65 8.47 4.09
CA VAL A 9 -1.17 8.04 2.77
C VAL A 9 0.24 8.56 2.57
N THR A 10 1.17 7.68 2.18
CA THR A 10 2.56 8.04 1.93
C THR A 10 3.20 7.15 0.88
N ASP A 11 4.25 7.63 0.24
CA ASP A 11 5.13 6.77 -0.56
C ASP A 11 6.04 5.98 0.39
N GLY A 12 6.39 4.75 0.03
CA GLY A 12 7.47 4.01 0.69
C GLY A 12 8.82 4.63 0.38
N ILE A 13 9.14 4.75 -0.91
CA ILE A 13 10.33 5.42 -1.44
C ILE A 13 9.93 6.65 -2.25
N PHE A 14 10.45 7.81 -1.89
CA PHE A 14 10.20 9.06 -2.62
C PHE A 14 11.05 9.10 -3.89
N SER A 15 10.42 8.88 -5.04
CA SER A 15 11.07 8.65 -6.34
C SER A 15 12.16 9.66 -6.74
N MET A 16 11.98 10.95 -6.42
CA MET A 16 12.90 12.02 -6.83
C MET A 16 14.14 12.13 -5.96
N ARG A 17 14.05 11.72 -4.68
CA ARG A 17 15.14 11.85 -3.70
C ARG A 17 15.80 10.51 -3.40
N GLY A 18 15.06 9.42 -3.56
CA GLY A 18 15.50 8.07 -3.22
C GLY A 18 15.57 7.80 -1.72
N ASP A 19 15.09 8.73 -0.87
CA ASP A 19 14.89 8.50 0.55
C ASP A 19 13.57 7.74 0.80
N TYR A 20 13.41 7.24 2.03
CA TYR A 20 12.29 6.39 2.42
C TYR A 20 11.47 7.03 3.53
N ALA A 21 10.16 6.77 3.55
CA ALA A 21 9.31 7.15 4.67
C ALA A 21 9.63 6.28 5.89
N PRO A 22 9.73 6.85 7.11
CA PRO A 22 9.97 6.08 8.33
C PRO A 22 8.70 5.32 8.76
N LEU A 23 8.35 4.27 8.01
CA LEU A 23 7.07 3.57 8.13
C LEU A 23 6.87 2.91 9.50
N ASP A 24 7.95 2.50 10.18
CA ASP A 24 7.92 1.99 11.55
C ASP A 24 7.42 3.07 12.52
N ILE A 25 7.91 4.30 12.38
CA ILE A 25 7.48 5.45 13.17
C ILE A 25 6.04 5.82 12.82
N ILE A 26 5.72 5.95 11.54
CA ILE A 26 4.37 6.33 11.08
C ILE A 26 3.34 5.32 11.55
N SER A 27 3.61 4.02 11.39
CA SER A 27 2.67 2.98 11.81
C SER A 27 2.49 2.94 13.34
N ASN A 28 3.56 3.14 14.11
CA ASN A 28 3.46 3.24 15.57
C ASN A 28 2.65 4.47 16.01
N LEU A 29 2.81 5.61 15.34
CA LEU A 29 2.02 6.81 15.60
C LEU A 29 0.55 6.61 15.22
N SER A 30 0.27 5.99 14.07
CA SER A 30 -1.08 5.62 13.67
C SER A 30 -1.77 4.82 14.77
N LYS A 31 -1.15 3.73 15.23
CA LYS A 31 -1.68 2.90 16.32
C LYS A 31 -1.84 3.63 17.64
N LYS A 32 -0.92 4.56 17.95
CA LYS A 32 -0.97 5.34 19.19
C LYS A 32 -2.21 6.24 19.22
N TYR A 33 -2.50 6.92 18.11
CA TYR A 33 -3.59 7.89 18.02
C TYR A 33 -4.91 7.30 17.53
N ASP A 34 -4.94 6.03 17.08
CA ASP A 34 -6.12 5.35 16.54
C ASP A 34 -7.39 5.53 17.40
N ARG A 35 -7.24 5.42 18.73
CA ARG A 35 -8.36 5.55 19.69
C ARG A 35 -8.93 6.96 19.82
N GLU A 36 -8.23 7.97 19.32
CA GLU A 36 -8.68 9.37 19.34
C GLU A 36 -9.65 9.67 18.19
N PHE A 37 -9.78 8.75 17.24
CA PHE A 37 -10.67 8.88 16.11
C PHE A 37 -11.90 7.96 16.25
N PRO A 38 -13.07 8.38 15.75
CA PRO A 38 -14.29 7.57 15.81
C PRO A 38 -14.24 6.33 14.91
N GLU A 39 -13.36 6.33 13.91
CA GLU A 39 -13.10 5.23 12.98
C GLU A 39 -11.59 4.94 12.99
N ASN A 40 -11.21 3.69 12.74
CA ASN A 40 -9.80 3.29 12.70
C ASN A 40 -9.01 4.12 11.68
N ILE A 41 -7.75 4.43 12.01
CA ILE A 41 -6.79 5.04 11.09
C ILE A 41 -6.22 3.95 10.20
N LEU A 42 -6.35 4.13 8.89
CA LEU A 42 -5.76 3.23 7.90
C LEU A 42 -4.46 3.82 7.34
N LEU A 43 -3.37 3.07 7.45
CA LEU A 43 -2.10 3.40 6.80
C LEU A 43 -2.04 2.78 5.40
N VAL A 44 -1.99 3.65 4.39
CA VAL A 44 -1.84 3.30 2.98
C VAL A 44 -0.46 3.72 2.50
N VAL A 45 0.27 2.79 1.89
CA VAL A 45 1.64 3.03 1.40
C VAL A 45 1.70 2.71 -0.10
N ASP A 46 2.11 3.68 -0.93
CA ASP A 46 2.55 3.40 -2.30
C ASP A 46 4.02 3.00 -2.29
N ASP A 47 4.29 1.72 -2.44
CA ASP A 47 5.65 1.17 -2.40
C ASP A 47 6.19 0.84 -3.79
N SER A 48 5.65 1.46 -4.85
CA SER A 48 6.04 1.20 -6.24
C SER A 48 7.53 1.34 -6.52
N HIS A 49 8.26 2.18 -5.78
CA HIS A 49 9.71 2.34 -5.89
C HIS A 49 10.51 1.49 -4.87
N GLY A 50 9.86 0.88 -3.89
CA GLY A 50 10.48 0.02 -2.88
C GLY A 50 10.39 -1.46 -3.22
N ILE A 51 9.22 -1.94 -3.64
CA ILE A 51 8.99 -3.35 -3.99
C ILE A 51 9.96 -3.83 -5.09
N GLY A 52 10.55 -5.00 -4.86
CA GLY A 52 11.61 -5.58 -5.68
C GLY A 52 12.99 -4.93 -5.55
N ALA A 53 13.11 -3.76 -4.91
CA ALA A 53 14.36 -2.99 -4.77
C ALA A 53 14.87 -2.88 -3.32
N TYR A 54 13.96 -2.87 -2.34
CA TYR A 54 14.23 -2.69 -0.92
C TYR A 54 13.78 -3.89 -0.08
N GLY A 55 14.41 -4.05 1.10
CA GLY A 55 14.22 -5.21 1.96
C GLY A 55 15.05 -6.41 1.52
N LYS A 56 15.32 -7.36 2.43
CA LYS A 56 16.15 -8.54 2.12
C LYS A 56 15.49 -9.46 1.11
N THR A 57 14.16 -9.49 1.10
CA THR A 57 13.35 -10.33 0.20
C THR A 57 12.72 -9.55 -0.95
N GLY A 58 12.98 -8.25 -1.04
CA GLY A 58 12.34 -7.39 -2.04
C GLY A 58 10.88 -7.05 -1.72
N ARG A 59 10.41 -7.23 -0.47
CA ARG A 59 9.04 -6.83 -0.07
C ARG A 59 8.88 -5.32 0.04
N GLY A 60 9.97 -4.57 -0.06
CA GLY A 60 9.97 -3.12 -0.15
C GLY A 60 10.15 -2.43 1.20
N THR A 61 9.60 -1.23 1.32
CA THR A 61 9.89 -0.28 2.40
C THR A 61 9.41 -0.80 3.75
N GLU A 62 8.30 -1.55 3.81
CA GLU A 62 7.83 -2.15 5.07
C GLU A 62 8.83 -3.16 5.66
N GLU A 63 9.47 -3.97 4.81
CA GLU A 63 10.48 -4.93 5.23
C GLU A 63 11.76 -4.20 5.63
N TYR A 64 12.17 -3.21 4.83
CA TYR A 64 13.38 -2.42 5.08
C TYR A 64 13.33 -1.68 6.42
N THR A 65 12.19 -1.08 6.75
CA THR A 65 11.97 -0.35 8.01
C THR A 65 11.52 -1.26 9.17
N ASN A 66 11.23 -2.53 8.90
CA ASN A 66 10.57 -3.46 9.83
C ASN A 66 9.24 -2.91 10.38
N ALA A 67 8.54 -2.09 9.60
CA ALA A 67 7.22 -1.60 9.93
C ALA A 67 6.23 -2.75 10.09
N LYS A 68 5.27 -2.58 11.00
CA LYS A 68 4.18 -3.54 11.24
C LYS A 68 2.87 -2.80 11.23
N GLY A 69 1.88 -3.22 10.45
CA GLY A 69 0.58 -2.55 10.39
C GLY A 69 0.55 -1.43 9.35
N VAL A 70 1.04 -1.74 8.15
CA VAL A 70 0.57 -1.10 6.92
C VAL A 70 -0.71 -1.82 6.53
N ASP A 71 -1.82 -1.10 6.48
CA ASP A 71 -3.14 -1.70 6.22
C ASP A 71 -3.36 -1.97 4.73
N MET A 72 -2.79 -1.12 3.88
CA MET A 72 -2.87 -1.24 2.44
C MET A 72 -1.52 -0.87 1.81
N LEU A 73 -0.99 -1.76 0.97
CA LEU A 73 0.16 -1.46 0.15
C LEU A 73 -0.26 -1.45 -1.31
N VAL A 74 0.07 -0.36 -2.00
CA VAL A 74 -0.11 -0.16 -3.43
C VAL A 74 1.24 -0.34 -4.10
N GLY A 75 1.28 -1.05 -5.22
CA GLY A 75 2.51 -1.27 -5.96
C GLY A 75 2.27 -1.38 -7.46
N THR A 76 3.32 -1.12 -8.23
CA THR A 76 3.31 -1.30 -9.68
C THR A 76 4.12 -2.52 -10.09
N LEU A 77 3.66 -3.21 -11.12
CA LEU A 77 4.46 -4.24 -11.78
C LEU A 77 5.46 -3.63 -12.80
N GLY A 78 5.28 -2.35 -13.15
CA GLY A 78 6.01 -1.61 -14.21
C GLY A 78 7.44 -1.20 -13.92
N LYS A 79 7.95 -1.43 -12.70
CA LYS A 79 9.28 -0.97 -12.28
C LYS A 79 10.21 -2.14 -12.08
N ALA A 80 10.51 -2.50 -10.82
CA ALA A 80 11.44 -3.58 -10.51
C ALA A 80 11.03 -4.93 -11.12
N PHE A 81 9.71 -5.17 -11.30
CA PHE A 81 9.19 -6.38 -11.91
C PHE A 81 9.16 -6.36 -13.46
N GLY A 82 9.32 -5.20 -14.10
CA GLY A 82 9.52 -5.08 -15.54
C GLY A 82 8.32 -5.42 -16.44
N VAL A 83 7.11 -5.54 -15.89
CA VAL A 83 5.89 -5.93 -16.64
C VAL A 83 4.76 -4.92 -16.43
N ASN A 84 3.61 -5.04 -17.10
CA ASN A 84 2.53 -4.08 -16.93
C ASN A 84 1.59 -4.46 -15.76
N GLY A 85 1.12 -3.46 -15.02
CA GLY A 85 0.05 -3.61 -14.05
C GLY A 85 0.29 -2.85 -12.76
N GLY A 86 -0.72 -2.90 -11.89
CA GLY A 86 -0.66 -2.43 -10.53
C GLY A 86 -1.45 -3.37 -9.63
N TYR A 87 -1.16 -3.34 -8.35
CA TYR A 87 -1.84 -4.17 -7.37
C TYR A 87 -2.03 -3.44 -6.06
N VAL A 88 -2.95 -3.96 -5.26
CA VAL A 88 -3.15 -3.58 -3.87
C VAL A 88 -3.11 -4.85 -3.04
N THR A 89 -2.31 -4.85 -1.97
CA THR A 89 -2.38 -5.88 -0.92
C THR A 89 -2.97 -5.30 0.34
N SER A 90 -3.88 -6.04 0.95
CA SER A 90 -4.53 -5.68 2.21
C SER A 90 -5.16 -6.93 2.83
N ASN A 91 -5.91 -6.77 3.93
CA ASN A 91 -6.71 -7.86 4.47
C ASN A 91 -7.87 -8.25 3.54
N GLN A 92 -8.41 -9.46 3.71
CA GLN A 92 -9.44 -10.00 2.83
C GLN A 92 -10.70 -9.12 2.78
N THR A 93 -11.10 -8.50 3.90
CA THR A 93 -12.29 -7.64 3.96
C THR A 93 -12.13 -6.42 3.06
N ILE A 94 -10.97 -5.75 3.11
CA ILE A 94 -10.67 -4.61 2.24
C ILE A 94 -10.57 -5.06 0.78
N ILE A 95 -9.89 -6.17 0.49
CA ILE A 95 -9.78 -6.70 -0.88
C ILE A 95 -11.16 -7.04 -1.47
N THR A 96 -12.04 -7.70 -0.71
CA THR A 96 -13.40 -8.00 -1.15
C THR A 96 -14.18 -6.71 -1.39
N TYR A 97 -14.12 -5.75 -0.46
CA TYR A 97 -14.78 -4.46 -0.65
C TYR A 97 -14.32 -3.77 -1.94
N LEU A 98 -13.00 -3.63 -2.16
CA LEU A 98 -12.47 -2.99 -3.37
C LEU A 98 -12.89 -3.71 -4.66
N ARG A 99 -12.94 -5.04 -4.67
CA ARG A 99 -13.39 -5.81 -5.84
C ARG A 99 -14.86 -5.58 -6.18
N GLU A 100 -15.70 -5.36 -5.18
CA GLU A 100 -17.15 -5.14 -5.34
C GLU A 100 -17.54 -3.66 -5.51
N SER A 101 -16.67 -2.73 -5.13
CA SER A 101 -17.00 -1.30 -5.10
C SER A 101 -16.16 -0.40 -6.01
N ALA A 102 -14.96 -0.81 -6.43
CA ALA A 102 -14.06 0.06 -7.18
C ALA A 102 -14.40 0.07 -8.69
N PRO A 103 -14.92 1.18 -9.25
CA PRO A 103 -15.35 1.22 -10.64
C PRO A 103 -14.18 1.01 -11.63
N MET A 104 -12.97 1.45 -11.26
CA MET A 104 -11.77 1.26 -12.09
C MET A 104 -11.27 -0.20 -12.12
N TYR A 105 -11.72 -1.03 -11.18
CA TYR A 105 -11.49 -2.48 -11.20
C TYR A 105 -12.62 -3.19 -11.94
N ILE A 106 -13.87 -2.85 -11.64
CA ILE A 106 -15.07 -3.53 -12.16
C ILE A 106 -15.29 -3.27 -13.65
N TYR A 107 -15.08 -2.05 -14.11
CA TYR A 107 -15.37 -1.62 -15.49
C TYR A 107 -14.13 -1.48 -16.35
N SER A 108 -13.11 -2.31 -16.09
CA SER A 108 -11.86 -2.36 -16.85
C SER A 108 -11.58 -3.78 -17.34
N ASN A 109 -10.83 -3.89 -18.43
CA ASN A 109 -10.36 -5.19 -18.90
C ASN A 109 -9.23 -5.72 -18.01
N PRO A 110 -9.17 -7.03 -17.75
CA PRO A 110 -8.06 -7.61 -17.01
C PRO A 110 -6.73 -7.44 -17.76
N ILE A 111 -5.64 -7.49 -16.99
CA ILE A 111 -4.27 -7.52 -17.51
C ILE A 111 -4.11 -8.69 -18.48
N SER A 112 -3.34 -8.49 -19.56
CA SER A 112 -3.06 -9.54 -20.54
C SER A 112 -2.36 -10.75 -19.89
N PRO A 113 -2.71 -12.00 -20.22
CA PRO A 113 -2.07 -13.18 -19.62
C PRO A 113 -0.57 -13.35 -19.92
N ALA A 114 -0.04 -12.65 -20.93
CA ALA A 114 1.31 -12.83 -21.47
C ALA A 114 2.25 -11.65 -21.19
N VAL A 115 2.03 -10.91 -20.09
CA VAL A 115 3.01 -9.94 -19.58
C VAL A 115 4.06 -10.62 -18.71
#